data_AF-A0A1Q9G6C8-F1
#
_entry.id   AF-A0A1Q9G6C8-F1
#
_cell.length_a   1.000
_cell.length_b   1.000
_cell.length_c   1.000
_cell.angle_alpha   90.00
_cell.angle_beta   90.00
_cell.angle_gamma   90.00
#
_symmetry.space_group_name_H-M   'P 1'
#
loop_
_entity.id
_entity.type
_entity.pdbx_description
1 polymer ?
#
loop_
_entity_poly.entity_id
_entity_poly.type
_entity_poly.pdbx_seq_one_letter_code
_entity_poly.pdbx_strand_id
1 'polypeptide(L)'
;MDVLVIDCESICATDVSQVAGDSLVLCSANTLTKLPICHGERVGAVAPAIPGGADYLLISMLTKSLVNKEIERVEAVTQDASLGRMIQYLCNVNDVDCHICKSLADAGLCSIPPLEINEREHRQLKQAIYHLFIARKLLTLCAISTHLGIGARDTKRAVDALTAERKIRHEQGQLWRLLD
;
A
#
# COMPACT_ATOMS: atom_id res chain seq x y z
N MET A 1 6.68 16.07 19.57
CA MET A 1 6.13 15.93 18.20
C MET A 1 5.86 14.46 17.90
N ASP A 2 4.76 14.15 17.22
CA ASP A 2 4.41 12.78 16.84
C ASP A 2 4.95 12.40 15.46
N VAL A 3 5.21 11.11 15.26
CA VAL A 3 5.71 10.57 14.00
C VAL A 3 4.83 9.42 13.53
N LEU A 4 4.36 9.50 12.28
CA LEU A 4 3.66 8.42 11.60
C LEU A 4 4.61 7.74 10.61
N VAL A 5 4.98 6.50 10.90
CA VAL A 5 5.82 5.65 10.06
C VAL A 5 4.93 4.73 9.22
N ILE A 6 5.09 4.72 7.90
CA ILE A 6 4.29 3.88 7.00
C ILE A 6 5.21 3.04 6.10
N ASP A 7 5.08 1.73 6.24
CA ASP A 7 5.65 0.76 5.31
C ASP A 7 4.78 0.66 4.05
N CYS A 8 5.14 1.40 3.00
CA CYS A 8 4.38 1.44 1.76
C CYS A 8 4.55 0.20 0.88
N GLU A 9 5.41 -0.76 1.26
CA GLU A 9 5.50 -2.04 0.56
C GLU A 9 4.46 -3.03 1.08
N SER A 10 4.10 -2.95 2.36
CA SER A 10 3.04 -3.76 2.96
C SER A 10 1.70 -3.05 3.16
N ILE A 11 1.69 -1.71 3.13
CA ILE A 11 0.49 -0.86 3.29
C ILE A 11 0.23 -0.07 2.03
N CYS A 12 -0.97 -0.22 1.46
CA CYS A 12 -1.44 0.64 0.38
C CYS A 12 -2.13 1.87 0.98
N ALA A 13 -1.66 3.07 0.64
CA ALA A 13 -2.23 4.31 1.13
C ALA A 13 -2.17 5.39 0.04
N THR A 14 -3.33 5.94 -0.33
CA THR A 14 -3.40 6.99 -1.34
C THR A 14 -3.32 8.37 -0.71
N ASP A 15 -4.07 8.59 0.37
CA ASP A 15 -4.09 9.85 1.14
C ASP A 15 -4.04 9.50 2.62
N VAL A 16 -3.10 10.13 3.34
CA VAL A 16 -2.89 9.92 4.79
C VAL A 16 -3.13 11.19 5.59
N SER A 17 -3.61 12.27 4.98
CA SER A 17 -3.77 13.58 5.63
C SER A 17 -4.61 13.51 6.90
N GLN A 18 -5.67 12.70 6.89
CA GLN A 18 -6.56 12.53 8.04
C GLN A 18 -5.90 11.76 9.19
N VAL A 19 -5.03 10.80 8.88
CA VAL A 19 -4.32 9.98 9.88
C VAL A 19 -3.10 10.72 10.41
N ALA A 20 -2.39 11.41 9.51
CA ALA A 20 -1.20 12.15 9.84
C ALA A 20 -1.50 13.26 10.85
N GLY A 21 -2.60 14.02 10.65
CA GLY A 21 -2.86 15.21 11.46
C GLY A 21 -1.65 16.14 11.41
N ASP A 22 -1.10 16.48 12.57
CA ASP A 22 0.12 17.30 12.70
C ASP A 22 1.42 16.46 12.80
N SER A 23 1.34 15.14 12.64
CA SER A 23 2.48 14.22 12.75
C SER A 23 3.46 14.37 11.59
N LEU A 24 4.75 14.17 11.87
CA LEU A 24 5.74 13.98 10.82
C LEU A 24 5.52 12.61 10.15
N VAL A 25 5.22 12.61 8.85
CA VAL A 25 5.05 11.38 8.08
C VAL A 25 6.39 10.88 7.54
N LEU A 26 6.79 9.67 7.93
CA LEU A 26 7.94 8.95 7.40
C LEU A 26 7.45 7.74 6.61
N CYS A 27 7.72 7.70 5.32
CA CYS A 27 7.29 6.59 4.49
C CYS A 27 8.27 6.35 3.33
N SER A 28 8.38 5.09 2.92
CA SER A 28 9.25 4.71 1.81
C SER A 28 8.65 3.60 0.99
N ALA A 29 8.90 3.62 -0.31
CA ALA A 29 8.45 2.60 -1.24
C ALA A 29 9.50 2.35 -2.32
N ASN A 30 9.42 1.21 -2.99
CA ASN A 30 10.26 0.90 -4.15
C ASN A 30 9.80 1.65 -5.41
N THR A 31 8.58 2.21 -5.42
CA THR A 31 8.05 3.00 -6.53
C THR A 31 7.36 4.27 -6.05
N LEU A 32 7.48 5.33 -6.85
CA LEU A 32 6.84 6.63 -6.57
C LEU A 32 5.33 6.48 -6.37
N THR A 33 4.67 5.61 -7.15
CA THR A 33 3.22 5.41 -7.14
C THR A 33 2.68 4.86 -5.82
N LYS A 34 3.50 4.15 -5.05
CA LYS A 34 3.13 3.59 -3.74
C LYS A 34 3.25 4.57 -2.59
N LEU A 35 3.94 5.69 -2.79
CA LEU A 35 4.02 6.75 -1.78
C LEU A 35 2.66 7.43 -1.61
N PRO A 36 2.23 7.69 -0.36
CA PRO A 36 0.96 8.35 -0.10
C PRO A 36 1.02 9.85 -0.41
N ILE A 37 -0.15 10.45 -0.50
CA ILE A 37 -0.35 11.89 -0.50
C ILE A 37 -0.65 12.34 0.93
N CYS A 38 -0.05 13.43 1.37
CA CYS A 38 -0.38 14.11 2.62
C CYS A 38 -0.54 15.61 2.30
N HIS A 39 -1.70 16.17 2.63
CA HIS A 39 -2.09 17.55 2.35
C HIS A 39 -1.89 17.98 0.89
N GLY A 40 -2.17 17.08 -0.05
CA GLY A 40 -2.06 17.33 -1.50
C GLY A 40 -0.67 17.10 -2.09
N GLU A 41 0.34 16.78 -1.28
CA GLU A 41 1.69 16.48 -1.75
C GLU A 41 2.05 15.03 -1.55
N ARG A 42 2.79 14.44 -2.50
CA ARG A 42 3.31 13.08 -2.36
C ARG A 42 4.48 13.10 -1.37
N VAL A 43 4.37 12.35 -0.28
CA VAL A 43 5.35 12.35 0.81
C VAL A 43 6.13 11.05 0.86
N GLY A 44 7.34 11.11 1.44
CA GLY A 44 8.22 9.95 1.61
C GLY A 44 9.37 9.89 0.62
N ALA A 45 10.04 8.75 0.58
CA ALA A 45 11.23 8.54 -0.23
C ALA A 45 11.14 7.26 -1.07
N VAL A 46 11.54 7.37 -2.34
CA VAL A 46 11.65 6.18 -3.21
C VAL A 46 12.97 5.50 -2.92
N ALA A 47 12.90 4.25 -2.49
CA ALA A 47 14.07 3.44 -2.19
C ALA A 47 14.75 2.93 -3.46
N PRO A 48 16.08 2.74 -3.44
CA PRO A 48 16.77 2.05 -4.51
C PRO A 48 16.25 0.61 -4.65
N ALA A 49 16.24 0.11 -5.88
CA ALA A 49 15.75 -1.23 -6.22
C ALA A 49 16.72 -2.34 -5.78
N ILE A 50 16.95 -2.44 -4.47
CA ILE A 50 17.71 -3.48 -3.80
C ILE A 50 16.78 -4.26 -2.85
N PRO A 51 17.08 -5.54 -2.53
CA PRO A 51 16.30 -6.29 -1.55
C PRO A 51 16.22 -5.56 -0.20
N GLY A 52 15.00 -5.31 0.29
CA GLY A 52 14.77 -4.60 1.55
C GLY A 52 15.12 -3.10 1.53
N GLY A 53 15.29 -2.50 0.34
CA GLY A 53 15.69 -1.09 0.21
C GLY A 53 14.71 -0.11 0.88
N ALA A 54 13.41 -0.35 0.74
CA ALA A 54 12.36 0.44 1.39
C ALA A 54 12.48 0.35 2.92
N ASP A 55 12.51 -0.84 3.49
CA ASP A 55 12.61 -1.05 4.93
C ASP A 55 13.86 -0.38 5.51
N TYR A 56 15.01 -0.53 4.85
CA TYR A 56 16.25 0.12 5.26
C TYR A 56 16.12 1.64 5.27
N LEU A 57 15.51 2.21 4.23
CA LEU A 57 15.31 3.66 4.13
C LEU A 57 14.35 4.17 5.20
N LEU A 58 13.27 3.43 5.48
CA LEU A 58 12.30 3.75 6.53
C LEU A 58 12.98 3.79 7.91
N ILE A 59 13.77 2.76 8.22
CA ILE A 59 14.54 2.66 9.45
C ILE A 59 15.57 3.80 9.55
N SER A 60 16.25 4.12 8.46
CA SER A 60 17.21 5.23 8.42
C SER A 60 16.54 6.58 8.69
N MET A 61 15.37 6.84 8.10
CA MET A 61 14.61 8.07 8.34
C MET A 61 14.10 8.18 9.77
N LEU A 62 13.59 7.08 10.33
CA LEU A 62 13.14 7.04 11.72
C LEU A 62 14.31 7.27 12.68
N THR A 63 15.41 6.54 12.50
CA THR A 63 16.63 6.69 13.32
C THR A 63 17.13 8.14 13.28
N LYS A 64 17.19 8.74 12.09
CA LYS A 64 17.58 10.15 11.94
C LYS A 64 16.63 11.08 12.68
N SER A 65 15.33 10.80 12.67
CA SER A 65 14.34 11.64 13.36
C SER A 65 14.46 11.51 14.87
N LEU A 66 14.62 10.30 15.40
CA LEU A 66 14.83 10.03 16.83
C LEU A 66 16.09 10.72 17.38
N VAL A 67 17.17 10.79 16.58
CA VAL A 67 18.41 11.44 17.01
C VAL A 67 18.34 12.97 16.96
N ASN A 68 17.59 13.55 16.02
CA ASN A 68 17.66 14.98 15.71
C ASN A 68 16.44 15.79 16.18
N LYS A 69 15.38 15.14 16.67
CA LYS A 69 14.12 15.79 17.02
C LYS A 69 13.59 15.27 18.34
N GLU A 70 12.89 16.13 19.08
CA GLU A 70 12.09 15.71 20.22
C GLU A 70 10.81 15.01 19.72
N ILE A 71 10.86 13.68 19.71
CA ILE A 71 9.73 12.81 19.36
C ILE A 71 9.07 12.33 20.65
N GLU A 72 7.76 12.54 20.75
CA GLU A 72 6.97 12.10 21.90
C GLU A 72 6.44 10.68 21.67
N ARG A 73 5.92 10.44 20.45
CA ARG A 73 5.27 9.18 20.08
C ARG A 73 5.57 8.80 18.63
N VAL A 74 5.68 7.50 18.40
CA VAL A 74 5.79 6.88 17.08
C VAL A 74 4.60 5.94 16.85
N GLU A 75 3.82 6.22 15.82
CA GLU A 75 2.85 5.28 15.28
C GLU A 75 3.40 4.65 14.02
N ALA A 76 3.60 3.34 14.01
CA ALA A 76 4.14 2.63 12.85
C ALA A 76 3.13 1.68 12.26
N VAL A 77 2.88 1.80 10.96
CA VAL A 77 1.92 1.02 10.21
C VAL A 77 2.65 0.06 9.28
N THR A 78 2.64 -1.22 9.61
CA THR A 78 3.29 -2.28 8.81
C THR A 78 2.64 -3.64 9.07
N GLN A 79 2.58 -4.47 8.02
CA GLN A 79 2.24 -5.90 8.15
C GLN A 79 3.50 -6.77 8.34
N ASP A 80 4.69 -6.21 8.19
CA ASP A 80 5.95 -6.89 8.40
C ASP A 80 6.32 -6.90 9.90
N ALA A 81 6.23 -8.09 10.49
CA ALA A 81 6.54 -8.28 11.91
C ALA A 81 8.01 -8.03 12.26
N SER A 82 8.94 -8.24 11.33
CA SER A 82 10.37 -8.01 11.54
C SER A 82 10.69 -6.52 11.54
N LEU A 83 10.12 -5.77 10.59
CA LEU A 83 10.21 -4.31 10.54
C LEU A 83 9.58 -3.67 11.78
N GLY A 84 8.37 -4.11 12.17
CA GLY A 84 7.69 -3.63 13.37
C GLY A 84 8.52 -3.83 14.65
N ARG A 85 9.18 -4.99 14.80
CA ARG A 85 10.09 -5.23 15.94
C ARG A 85 11.31 -4.31 15.92
N MET A 86 11.87 -4.04 14.75
CA MET A 86 13.01 -3.12 14.63
C MET A 86 12.62 -1.69 15.00
N ILE A 87 11.46 -1.22 14.54
CA ILE A 87 10.91 0.09 14.90
C ILE A 87 10.69 0.19 16.41
N GLN A 88 10.05 -0.82 17.01
CA GLN A 88 9.83 -0.85 18.46
C GLN A 88 11.15 -0.80 19.23
N TYR A 89 12.16 -1.56 18.79
CA TYR A 89 13.48 -1.55 19.41
C TYR A 89 14.12 -0.16 19.35
N LEU A 90 14.07 0.51 18.20
CA LEU A 90 14.61 1.87 18.05
C LEU A 90 13.92 2.86 18.99
N CYS A 91 12.60 2.80 19.10
CA CYS A 91 11.85 3.69 19.99
C CYS A 91 12.20 3.42 21.46
N ASN A 92 12.24 2.15 21.87
CA ASN A 92 12.61 1.78 23.24
C ASN A 92 14.02 2.24 23.63
N VAL A 93 14.99 2.14 22.72
CA VAL A 93 16.37 2.60 22.97
C VAL A 93 16.46 4.13 23.11
N ASN A 94 15.52 4.86 22.53
CA ASN A 94 15.45 6.32 22.61
C ASN A 94 14.40 6.81 23.63
N ASP A 95 13.83 5.93 24.44
CA ASP A 95 12.77 6.23 25.43
C ASP A 95 11.55 6.95 24.83
N VAL A 96 11.12 6.51 23.63
CA VAL A 96 9.98 7.06 22.89
C VAL A 96 8.82 6.07 22.89
N ASP A 97 7.60 6.54 23.17
CA ASP A 97 6.40 5.70 23.10
C ASP A 97 6.14 5.24 21.66
N CYS A 98 5.81 3.97 21.50
CA CYS A 98 5.66 3.38 20.18
C CYS A 98 4.52 2.38 20.09
N HIS A 99 3.70 2.56 19.06
CA HIS A 99 2.59 1.67 18.72
C HIS A 99 2.76 1.11 17.31
N ILE A 100 2.67 -0.21 17.21
CA ILE A 100 2.72 -0.91 15.93
C ILE A 100 1.30 -1.30 15.51
N CYS A 101 0.86 -0.74 14.40
CA CYS A 101 -0.44 -0.93 13.78
C CYS A 101 -0.29 -1.76 12.49
N LYS A 102 -1.28 -2.61 12.20
CA LYS A 102 -1.26 -3.44 10.97
C LYS A 102 -1.96 -2.77 9.79
N SER A 103 -2.69 -1.69 10.06
CA SER A 103 -3.42 -0.91 9.09
C SER A 103 -3.52 0.55 9.53
N LEU A 104 -3.79 1.44 8.58
CA LEU A 104 -4.05 2.86 8.87
C LEU A 104 -5.31 3.04 9.74
N ALA A 105 -6.26 2.12 9.66
CA ALA A 105 -7.45 2.13 10.51
C ALA A 105 -7.10 1.85 11.98
N ASP A 106 -6.10 1.01 12.24
CA ASP A 106 -5.60 0.74 13.59
C ASP A 106 -4.83 1.93 14.16
N ALA A 107 -4.15 2.71 13.30
CA ALA A 107 -3.45 3.94 13.70
C ALA A 107 -4.42 5.10 14.01
N GLY A 108 -5.55 5.19 13.29
CA GLY A 108 -6.47 6.33 13.40
C GLY A 108 -7.84 6.08 14.07
N LEU A 109 -8.11 4.90 14.66
CA LEU A 109 -9.40 4.47 15.23
C LEU A 109 -10.67 4.90 14.45
N CYS A 110 -11.20 4.00 13.62
CA CYS A 110 -12.59 3.99 13.11
C CYS A 110 -13.08 5.28 12.43
N SER A 111 -12.46 5.73 11.34
CA SER A 111 -13.11 6.59 10.33
C SER A 111 -12.49 6.49 8.93
N ILE A 112 -11.72 5.44 8.65
CA ILE A 112 -11.34 5.10 7.28
C ILE A 112 -12.10 3.83 6.95
N PRO A 113 -13.14 3.88 6.10
CA PRO A 113 -13.71 2.65 5.57
C PRO A 113 -12.55 1.85 4.98
N PRO A 114 -12.43 0.55 5.30
CA PRO A 114 -11.28 -0.26 4.94
C PRO A 114 -11.05 -0.11 3.45
N LEU A 115 -9.91 0.52 3.07
CA LEU A 115 -9.51 0.83 1.69
C LEU A 115 -10.54 0.29 0.69
N GLU A 116 -11.62 1.06 0.53
CA GLU A 116 -12.29 1.04 -0.73
C GLU A 116 -11.17 1.43 -1.67
N ILE A 117 -10.66 0.45 -2.44
CA ILE A 117 -10.05 0.77 -3.72
C ILE A 117 -11.00 1.79 -4.28
N ASN A 118 -10.56 3.05 -4.30
CA ASN A 118 -11.31 4.25 -4.63
C ASN A 118 -12.31 3.78 -5.68
N GLU A 119 -13.62 3.68 -5.43
CA GLU A 119 -14.49 2.85 -6.29
C GLU A 119 -14.31 3.20 -7.79
N ARG A 120 -13.91 4.44 -8.03
CA ARG A 120 -13.36 4.97 -9.28
C ARG A 120 -12.14 4.22 -9.83
N GLU A 121 -11.06 4.06 -9.08
CA GLU A 121 -9.88 3.25 -9.43
C GLU A 121 -10.24 1.78 -9.63
N HIS A 122 -11.10 1.20 -8.79
CA HIS A 122 -11.56 -0.18 -9.01
C HIS A 122 -12.37 -0.28 -10.31
N ARG A 123 -13.26 0.69 -10.57
CA ARG A 123 -14.00 0.80 -11.84
C ARG A 123 -13.06 0.97 -13.03
N GLN A 124 -12.05 1.83 -12.93
CA GLN A 124 -11.06 2.08 -13.98
C GLN A 124 -10.23 0.83 -14.27
N LEU A 125 -9.74 0.14 -13.23
CA LEU A 125 -9.02 -1.12 -13.34
C LEU A 125 -9.90 -2.19 -13.99
N LYS A 126 -11.13 -2.36 -13.48
CA LYS A 126 -12.10 -3.30 -14.03
C LYS A 126 -12.37 -3.03 -15.52
N GLN A 127 -12.49 -1.76 -15.90
CA GLN A 127 -12.71 -1.35 -17.29
C GLN A 127 -11.48 -1.57 -18.18
N ALA A 128 -10.28 -1.28 -17.68
CA ALA A 128 -9.03 -1.56 -18.39
C ALA A 128 -8.84 -3.07 -18.63
N ILE A 129 -9.11 -3.90 -17.62
CA ILE A 129 -9.07 -5.36 -17.74
C ILE A 129 -10.12 -5.84 -18.75
N TYR A 130 -11.33 -5.29 -18.71
CA TYR A 130 -12.37 -5.64 -19.68
C TYR A 130 -11.97 -5.28 -21.12
N HIS A 131 -11.38 -4.11 -21.36
CA HIS A 131 -10.84 -3.75 -22.67
C HIS A 131 -9.72 -4.70 -23.12
N LEU A 132 -8.90 -5.17 -22.19
CA LEU A 132 -7.88 -6.17 -22.49
C LEU A 132 -8.51 -7.50 -22.93
N PHE A 133 -9.62 -7.91 -22.31
CA PHE A 133 -10.41 -9.07 -22.74
C PHE A 133 -11.08 -8.86 -24.10
N ILE A 134 -11.56 -7.65 -24.43
CA ILE A 134 -12.05 -7.35 -25.78
C ILE A 134 -10.94 -7.55 -26.82
N ALA A 135 -9.73 -7.11 -26.52
CA ALA A 135 -8.60 -7.19 -27.44
C ALA A 135 -8.01 -8.61 -27.57
N ARG A 136 -7.96 -9.38 -26.48
CA ARG A 136 -7.24 -10.68 -26.44
C ARG A 136 -8.14 -11.90 -26.32
N LYS A 137 -9.44 -11.71 -26.05
CA LYS A 137 -10.51 -12.72 -25.87
C LYS A 137 -10.28 -13.76 -24.76
N LEU A 138 -9.04 -14.15 -24.47
CA LEU A 138 -8.66 -15.17 -23.50
C LEU A 138 -7.38 -14.74 -22.77
N LEU A 139 -7.41 -14.69 -21.44
CA LEU A 139 -6.29 -14.21 -20.61
C LEU A 139 -6.18 -14.97 -19.29
N THR A 140 -4.98 -15.01 -18.73
CA THR A 140 -4.72 -15.48 -17.36
C THR A 140 -4.57 -14.30 -16.39
N LEU A 141 -4.77 -14.53 -15.08
CA LEU A 141 -4.51 -13.50 -14.06
C LEU A 141 -3.07 -12.97 -14.14
N CYS A 142 -2.10 -13.87 -14.33
CA CYS A 142 -0.69 -13.49 -14.46
C CYS A 142 -0.46 -12.58 -15.67
N ALA A 143 -1.00 -12.92 -16.83
CA ALA A 143 -0.87 -12.09 -18.03
C ALA A 143 -1.48 -10.70 -17.85
N ILE A 144 -2.61 -10.60 -17.15
CA ILE A 144 -3.25 -9.32 -16.84
C ILE A 144 -2.39 -8.51 -15.85
N SER A 145 -1.93 -9.13 -14.76
CA SER A 145 -1.06 -8.48 -13.76
C SER A 145 0.23 -7.95 -14.38
N THR A 146 0.88 -8.75 -15.24
CA THR A 146 2.10 -8.34 -15.96
C THR A 146 1.81 -7.23 -16.96
N HIS A 147 0.71 -7.29 -17.70
CA HIS A 147 0.38 -6.28 -18.72
C HIS A 147 0.07 -4.91 -18.12
N LEU A 148 -0.61 -4.89 -16.97
CA LEU A 148 -1.02 -3.65 -16.32
C LEU A 148 -0.05 -3.18 -15.23
N GLY A 149 0.92 -4.02 -14.83
CA GLY A 149 1.84 -3.71 -13.72
C GLY A 149 1.15 -3.67 -12.36
N ILE A 150 0.11 -4.50 -12.16
CA ILE A 150 -0.77 -4.47 -10.99
C ILE A 150 -0.63 -5.75 -10.18
N GLY A 151 -0.78 -5.64 -8.86
CA GLY A 151 -0.71 -6.77 -7.94
C GLY A 151 -1.72 -7.88 -8.25
N ALA A 152 -1.34 -9.12 -7.93
CA ALA A 152 -2.17 -10.30 -8.18
C ALA A 152 -3.52 -10.25 -7.44
N ARG A 153 -3.55 -9.66 -6.23
CA ARG A 153 -4.77 -9.53 -5.42
C ARG A 153 -5.81 -8.62 -6.09
N ASP A 154 -5.39 -7.46 -6.56
CA ASP A 154 -6.28 -6.47 -7.19
C ASP A 154 -6.75 -6.94 -8.57
N THR A 155 -5.84 -7.59 -9.31
CA THR A 155 -6.16 -8.24 -10.58
C THR A 155 -7.25 -9.29 -10.39
N LYS A 156 -7.08 -10.18 -9.40
CA LYS A 156 -8.07 -11.21 -9.08
C LYS A 156 -9.41 -10.59 -8.69
N ARG A 157 -9.42 -9.60 -7.79
CA ARG A 157 -10.65 -8.93 -7.35
C ARG A 157 -11.43 -8.33 -8.53
N ALA A 158 -10.76 -7.67 -9.47
CA ALA A 158 -11.41 -7.08 -10.64
C ALA A 158 -11.92 -8.14 -11.64
N VAL A 159 -11.17 -9.23 -11.83
CA VAL A 159 -11.58 -10.37 -12.69
C VAL A 159 -12.78 -11.11 -12.08
N ASP A 160 -12.80 -11.33 -10.78
CA ASP A 160 -13.94 -11.94 -10.07
C ASP A 160 -15.20 -11.07 -10.23
N ALA A 161 -15.07 -9.74 -10.15
CA ALA A 161 -16.18 -8.81 -10.39
C ALA A 161 -16.72 -8.89 -11.84
N LEU A 162 -15.85 -8.91 -12.86
CA LEU A 162 -16.26 -9.09 -14.25
C LEU A 162 -16.92 -10.46 -14.50
N THR A 163 -16.48 -11.48 -13.77
CA THR A 163 -17.06 -12.83 -13.84
C THR A 163 -18.47 -12.83 -13.24
N ALA A 164 -18.65 -12.18 -12.09
CA ALA A 164 -19.97 -12.00 -11.47
C ALA A 164 -20.93 -11.19 -12.35
N GLU A 165 -20.42 -10.19 -13.07
CA GLU A 165 -21.16 -9.41 -14.08
C GLU A 165 -21.46 -10.17 -15.38
N ARG A 166 -21.01 -11.42 -15.50
CA ARG A 166 -21.15 -12.24 -16.72
C ARG A 166 -20.55 -11.58 -17.97
N LYS A 167 -19.51 -10.78 -17.80
CA LYS A 167 -18.72 -10.20 -18.89
C LYS A 167 -17.61 -11.13 -19.37
N ILE A 168 -17.10 -11.94 -18.46
CA ILE A 168 -16.10 -12.97 -18.71
C ILE A 168 -16.53 -14.25 -17.98
N ARG A 169 -15.98 -15.39 -18.38
CA ARG A 169 -16.14 -16.65 -17.65
C ARG A 169 -14.79 -17.31 -17.41
N HIS A 170 -14.68 -18.01 -16.30
CA HIS A 170 -13.57 -18.91 -16.05
C HIS A 170 -13.65 -20.11 -17.01
N GLU A 171 -12.53 -20.46 -17.63
CA GLU A 171 -12.35 -21.71 -18.37
C GLU A 171 -11.42 -22.65 -17.58
N GLN A 172 -10.86 -23.68 -18.22
CA GLN A 172 -9.99 -24.61 -17.51
C GLN A 172 -8.70 -23.95 -17.01
N GLY A 173 -8.28 -24.32 -15.80
CA GLY A 173 -7.01 -23.89 -15.22
C GLY A 173 -7.05 -22.47 -14.65
N GLN A 174 -6.19 -21.59 -15.18
CA GLN A 174 -6.05 -20.19 -14.76
C GLN A 174 -6.43 -19.24 -15.92
N LEU A 175 -7.41 -19.65 -16.74
CA LEU A 175 -7.82 -18.93 -17.94
C LEU A 175 -9.23 -18.38 -17.77
N TRP A 176 -9.42 -17.15 -18.24
CA TRP A 176 -10.71 -16.50 -18.36
C TRP A 176 -10.95 -16.12 -19.82
N ARG A 177 -12.20 -16.22 -20.27
CA ARG A 177 -12.64 -15.87 -21.62
C ARG A 177 -13.66 -14.75 -21.56
N LEU A 178 -13.59 -13.81 -22.50
CA LEU A 178 -14.68 -12.85 -22.76
C LEU A 178 -15.95 -13.61 -23.18
N LEU A 179 -17.08 -13.23 -22.59
CA LEU A 179 -18.40 -13.66 -23.04
C LEU A 179 -18.85 -12.72 -24.16
N ASP A 180 -19.38 -13.28 -25.25
CA ASP A 180 -19.94 -12.50 -26.37
C ASP A 180 -21.29 -11.87 -26.00
#